data_AF-A0A183IZ54-F1
#
_entry.id   AF-A0A183IZ54-F1
#
_cell.length_a   1.000
_cell.length_b   1.000
_cell.length_c   1.000
_cell.angle_alpha   90.00
_cell.angle_beta   90.00
_cell.angle_gamma   90.00
#
_symmetry.space_group_name_H-M   'P 1'
#
loop_
_entity.id
_entity.type
_entity.pdbx_description
1 polymer ?
#
loop_
_entity_poly.entity_id
_entity_poly.type
_entity_poly.pdbx_seq_one_letter_code
_entity_poly.pdbx_strand_id
1 'polypeptide(L)'
;MFKSLLNRHFEAKHLKIKPFKCQYCDHRSTERAALLTHVRCVHTGEKPFACSQCGVRFSTQSILKRHQKVHTGERPYMCDVCGAAFPEKRDLKVHRYKVHDKVRPFHCGLCSASFYRKDNMYSHRRVVHKWRT
;
A
#
# COMPACT_ATOMS: atom_id res chain seq x y z
N MET A 1 -19.65 9.04 -25.97
CA MET A 1 -18.42 8.91 -25.14
C MET A 1 -18.66 8.54 -23.67
N PHE A 2 -19.84 8.82 -23.06
CA PHE A 2 -20.10 8.48 -21.64
C PHE A 2 -20.26 6.98 -21.34
N LYS A 3 -20.79 6.19 -22.28
CA LYS A 3 -21.03 4.74 -22.08
C LYS A 3 -19.73 3.92 -21.91
N SER A 4 -18.62 4.28 -22.56
CA SER A 4 -17.37 3.51 -22.50
C SER A 4 -16.63 3.66 -21.16
N LEU A 5 -16.69 4.85 -20.55
CA LEU A 5 -16.12 5.10 -19.22
C LEU A 5 -16.93 4.42 -18.11
N LEU A 6 -18.26 4.48 -18.20
CA LEU A 6 -19.16 3.79 -17.27
C LEU A 6 -19.02 2.26 -17.37
N ASN A 7 -18.91 1.73 -18.59
CA ASN A 7 -18.71 0.30 -18.80
C ASN A 7 -17.36 -0.17 -18.23
N ARG A 8 -16.28 0.59 -18.46
CA ARG A 8 -14.97 0.28 -17.86
C ARG A 8 -14.97 0.39 -16.34
N HIS A 9 -15.65 1.39 -15.77
CA HIS A 9 -15.85 1.47 -14.32
C HIS A 9 -16.56 0.22 -13.81
N PHE A 10 -17.63 -0.20 -14.49
CA PHE A 10 -18.41 -1.36 -14.09
C PHE A 10 -17.60 -2.65 -14.17
N GLU A 11 -16.91 -2.89 -15.28
CA GLU A 11 -16.00 -4.02 -15.47
C GLU A 11 -14.90 -4.06 -14.41
N ALA A 12 -14.31 -2.90 -14.07
CA ALA A 12 -13.24 -2.81 -13.09
C ALA A 12 -13.71 -2.96 -11.63
N LYS A 13 -14.85 -2.38 -11.26
CA LYS A 13 -15.33 -2.29 -9.87
C LYS A 13 -16.30 -3.39 -9.47
N HIS A 14 -17.17 -3.81 -10.39
CA HIS A 14 -18.19 -4.81 -10.12
C HIS A 14 -17.77 -6.20 -10.63
N LEU A 15 -17.21 -6.29 -11.84
CA LEU A 15 -16.79 -7.57 -12.43
C LEU A 15 -15.31 -7.93 -12.17
N LYS A 16 -14.51 -6.99 -11.64
CA LYS A 16 -13.06 -7.13 -11.38
C LYS A 16 -12.26 -7.64 -12.59
N ILE A 17 -12.72 -7.34 -13.81
CA ILE A 17 -12.04 -7.71 -15.04
C ILE A 17 -10.76 -6.88 -15.15
N LYS A 18 -9.63 -7.55 -15.36
CA LYS A 18 -8.31 -6.94 -15.49
C LYS A 18 -7.72 -7.27 -16.87
N PRO A 19 -8.13 -6.54 -17.91
CA PRO A 19 -7.82 -6.92 -19.28
C PRO A 19 -6.34 -6.71 -19.62
N PHE A 20 -5.63 -5.83 -18.91
CA PHE A 20 -4.24 -5.50 -19.22
C PHE A 20 -3.28 -6.40 -18.43
N LYS A 21 -2.63 -7.35 -19.10
CA LYS A 21 -1.62 -8.25 -18.53
C LYS A 21 -0.21 -7.69 -18.72
N CYS A 22 0.64 -7.84 -17.70
CA CYS A 22 2.07 -7.56 -17.78
C CYS A 22 2.78 -8.63 -18.63
N GLN A 23 3.73 -8.19 -19.46
CA GLN A 23 4.52 -9.08 -20.30
C GLN A 23 5.67 -9.75 -19.54
N TYR A 24 6.04 -9.24 -18.36
CA TYR A 24 7.18 -9.69 -17.58
C TYR A 24 6.80 -10.48 -16.31
N CYS A 25 5.52 -10.46 -15.90
CA CYS A 25 5.02 -11.20 -14.74
C CYS A 25 3.51 -11.41 -14.82
N ASP A 26 2.93 -12.12 -13.85
CA ASP A 26 1.49 -12.40 -13.81
C ASP A 26 0.61 -11.21 -13.39
N HIS A 27 1.20 -10.03 -13.19
CA HIS A 27 0.44 -8.83 -12.84
C HIS A 27 -0.59 -8.50 -13.93
N ARG A 28 -1.81 -8.21 -13.50
CA ARG A 28 -2.90 -7.72 -14.35
C ARG A 28 -3.50 -6.46 -13.75
N SER A 29 -3.95 -5.54 -14.59
CA SER A 29 -4.56 -4.28 -14.19
C SER A 29 -5.83 -3.98 -14.97
N THR A 30 -6.68 -3.13 -14.39
CA THR A 30 -7.95 -2.67 -14.97
C THR A 30 -7.75 -1.54 -15.98
N GLU A 31 -6.63 -0.83 -15.91
CA GLU A 31 -6.33 0.36 -16.71
C GLU A 31 -4.93 0.25 -17.32
N ARG A 32 -4.79 0.65 -18.58
CA ARG A 32 -3.49 0.66 -19.29
C ARG A 32 -2.45 1.52 -18.56
N ALA A 33 -2.84 2.67 -18.02
CA ALA A 33 -1.94 3.56 -17.28
C ALA A 33 -1.38 2.89 -16.01
N ALA A 34 -2.20 2.07 -15.33
CA ALA A 34 -1.75 1.30 -14.18
C ALA A 34 -0.74 0.22 -14.59
N LEU A 35 -0.95 -0.45 -15.74
CA LEU A 35 0.02 -1.41 -16.28
C LEU A 35 1.36 -0.73 -16.60
N LEU A 36 1.34 0.41 -17.28
CA LEU A 36 2.57 1.15 -17.62
C LEU A 36 3.33 1.60 -16.38
N THR A 37 2.61 2.06 -15.36
CA THR A 37 3.20 2.42 -14.06
C THR A 37 3.81 1.19 -13.39
N HIS A 38 3.11 0.04 -13.40
CA HIS A 38 3.65 -1.21 -12.87
C HIS A 38 4.96 -1.61 -13.56
N VAL A 39 4.98 -1.64 -14.90
CA VAL A 39 6.17 -2.03 -15.67
C VAL A 39 7.34 -1.14 -15.34
N ARG A 40 7.12 0.17 -15.39
CA ARG A 40 8.12 1.18 -15.02
C ARG A 40 8.67 0.97 -13.62
N CYS A 41 7.80 0.82 -12.63
CA CYS A 41 8.25 0.83 -11.24
C CYS A 41 8.83 -0.49 -10.76
N VAL A 42 8.36 -1.62 -11.32
CA VAL A 42 8.74 -2.97 -10.87
C VAL A 42 9.82 -3.58 -11.74
N HIS A 43 9.77 -3.38 -13.06
CA HIS A 43 10.71 -4.01 -13.98
C HIS A 43 11.85 -3.09 -14.41
N THR A 44 11.62 -1.79 -14.59
CA THR A 44 12.70 -0.84 -14.93
C THR A 44 13.28 -0.13 -13.70
N GLY A 45 12.58 -0.18 -12.56
CA GLY A 45 12.98 0.49 -11.33
C GLY A 45 12.87 2.02 -11.38
N GLU A 46 12.26 2.58 -12.43
CA GLU A 46 12.15 4.02 -12.59
C GLU A 46 11.23 4.63 -11.52
N LYS A 47 11.71 5.72 -10.91
CA LYS A 47 11.04 6.50 -9.87
C LYS A 47 10.94 7.95 -10.33
N PRO A 48 9.89 8.34 -11.08
CA PRO A 48 9.82 9.64 -11.73
C PRO A 48 9.67 10.81 -10.75
N PHE A 49 9.08 10.55 -9.57
CA PHE A 49 8.62 11.60 -8.67
C PHE A 49 9.66 11.88 -7.60
N ALA A 50 10.37 13.00 -7.67
CA ALA A 50 11.33 13.42 -6.66
C ALA A 50 10.70 14.33 -5.61
N CYS A 51 11.10 14.16 -4.35
CA CYS A 51 10.82 15.14 -3.30
C CYS A 51 11.71 16.37 -3.50
N SER A 52 11.10 17.55 -3.59
CA SER A 52 11.83 18.81 -3.74
C SER A 52 12.64 19.18 -2.50
N GLN A 53 12.29 18.66 -1.33
CA GLN A 53 12.97 19.00 -0.07
C GLN A 53 14.18 18.12 0.25
N CYS A 54 14.18 16.85 -0.17
CA CYS A 54 15.26 15.91 0.16
C CYS A 54 15.78 15.08 -1.03
N GLY A 55 15.27 15.31 -2.24
CA GLY A 55 15.69 14.61 -3.46
C GLY A 55 15.23 13.15 -3.57
N VAL A 56 14.67 12.55 -2.51
CA VAL A 56 14.23 11.15 -2.51
C VAL A 56 13.18 10.91 -3.60
N ARG A 57 13.36 9.84 -4.37
CA ARG A 57 12.51 9.52 -5.52
C ARG A 57 11.51 8.42 -5.22
N PHE A 58 10.31 8.54 -5.77
CA PHE A 58 9.17 7.65 -5.60
C PHE A 58 8.60 7.19 -6.94
N SER A 59 8.00 5.99 -6.91
CA SER A 59 7.38 5.36 -8.07
C SER A 59 6.07 6.02 -8.49
N THR A 60 5.32 6.59 -7.55
CA THR A 60 4.04 7.25 -7.83
C THR A 60 3.91 8.56 -7.07
N GLN A 61 3.14 9.49 -7.64
CA GLN A 61 2.86 10.78 -7.02
C GLN A 61 2.16 10.63 -5.67
N SER A 62 1.27 9.64 -5.51
CA SER A 62 0.58 9.40 -4.24
C SER A 62 1.54 9.00 -3.11
N ILE A 63 2.59 8.22 -3.42
CA ILE A 63 3.62 7.87 -2.44
C ILE A 63 4.47 9.09 -2.09
N LEU A 64 4.83 9.93 -3.08
CA LEU A 64 5.53 11.18 -2.83
C LEU A 64 4.70 12.12 -1.92
N LYS A 65 3.42 12.35 -2.24
CA LYS A 65 2.53 13.20 -1.42
C LYS A 65 2.45 12.72 0.03
N ARG A 66 2.38 11.41 0.23
CA ARG A 66 2.40 10.81 1.55
C ARG A 66 3.72 10.99 2.26
N HIS A 67 4.83 10.84 1.55
CA HIS A 67 6.16 11.11 2.10
C HIS A 67 6.29 12.58 2.51
N GLN A 68 5.78 13.54 1.73
CA GLN A 68 5.88 14.97 2.05
C GLN A 68 5.29 15.32 3.44
N LYS A 69 4.36 14.52 3.98
CA LYS A 69 3.84 14.69 5.33
C LYS A 69 4.90 14.59 6.43
N VAL A 70 6.01 13.89 6.17
CA VAL A 70 7.13 13.82 7.12
C VAL A 70 7.84 15.15 7.27
N HIS A 71 7.80 15.98 6.22
CA HIS A 71 8.40 17.30 6.23
C HIS A 71 7.44 18.36 6.79
N THR A 72 6.17 18.30 6.39
CA THR A 72 5.17 19.27 6.86
C THR A 72 4.69 19.01 8.28
N GLY A 73 4.91 17.79 8.81
CA GLY A 73 4.38 17.37 10.10
C GLY A 73 2.87 17.12 10.08
N GLU A 74 2.22 17.10 8.90
CA GLU A 74 0.78 16.91 8.76
C GLU A 74 0.33 15.56 9.33
N ARG A 75 -0.55 15.59 10.33
CA ARG A 75 -1.08 14.42 11.03
C ARG A 75 -2.60 14.44 11.08
N PRO A 76 -3.28 14.21 9.95
CA PRO A 76 -4.73 14.41 9.86
C PRO A 76 -5.54 13.31 10.54
N TYR A 77 -4.91 12.21 10.96
CA TYR A 77 -5.60 11.07 11.56
C TYR A 77 -5.43 11.08 13.07
N MET A 78 -6.45 11.54 13.79
CA MET A 78 -6.46 11.60 15.25
C MET A 78 -7.10 10.35 15.88
N CYS A 79 -6.55 9.93 17.02
CA CYS A 79 -7.16 8.93 17.87
C CYS A 79 -8.28 9.58 18.70
N ASP A 80 -9.48 9.04 18.54
CA ASP A 80 -10.69 9.38 19.30
C ASP A 80 -10.56 9.13 20.81
N VAL A 81 -9.71 8.19 21.24
CA VAL A 81 -9.55 7.83 22.65
C VAL A 81 -8.53 8.70 23.39
N CYS A 82 -7.36 8.98 22.78
CA CYS A 82 -6.26 9.68 23.47
C CYS A 82 -5.75 10.95 22.76
N GLY A 83 -6.39 11.37 21.66
CA GLY A 83 -5.99 12.56 20.90
C GLY A 83 -4.69 12.43 20.09
N ALA A 84 -3.97 11.31 20.18
CA ALA A 84 -2.73 11.11 19.43
C ALA A 84 -2.97 11.20 17.90
N ALA A 85 -2.16 12.00 17.21
CA ALA A 85 -2.31 12.27 15.78
C ALA A 85 -1.23 11.58 14.93
N PHE A 86 -1.64 11.05 13.78
CA PHE A 86 -0.82 10.23 12.88
C PHE A 86 -0.86 10.73 11.43
N PRO A 87 0.24 10.56 10.66
CA PRO A 87 0.30 10.98 9.26
C PRO A 87 -0.51 10.08 8.31
N GLU A 88 -0.73 8.82 8.69
CA GLU A 88 -1.52 7.86 7.90
C GLU A 88 -2.55 7.10 8.75
N LYS A 89 -3.70 6.76 8.15
CA LYS A 89 -4.76 5.95 8.77
C LYS A 89 -4.27 4.58 9.27
N ARG A 90 -3.31 3.98 8.57
CA ARG A 90 -2.73 2.68 8.97
C ARG A 90 -1.96 2.79 10.29
N ASP A 91 -1.30 3.92 10.54
CA ASP A 91 -0.50 4.13 11.74
C ASP A 91 -1.41 4.35 12.95
N LEU A 92 -2.49 5.12 12.77
CA LEU A 92 -3.57 5.23 13.77
C LEU A 92 -4.16 3.86 14.12
N LYS A 93 -4.43 3.02 13.11
CA LYS A 93 -4.98 1.67 13.34
C LYS A 93 -4.03 0.79 14.14
N VAL A 94 -2.73 0.82 13.82
CA VAL A 94 -1.70 0.10 14.58
C VAL A 94 -1.60 0.64 16.01
N HIS A 95 -1.67 1.97 16.18
CA HIS A 95 -1.71 2.59 17.50
C HIS A 95 -2.88 2.06 18.34
N ARG A 96 -4.11 2.03 17.79
CA ARG A 96 -5.27 1.50 18.51
C ARG A 96 -5.06 0.05 18.96
N TYR A 97 -4.60 -0.81 18.05
CA TYR A 97 -4.27 -2.20 18.37
C TYR A 97 -3.22 -2.34 19.46
N LYS A 98 -2.21 -1.48 19.48
CA LYS A 98 -1.09 -1.57 20.43
C LYS A 98 -1.44 -0.99 21.80
N VAL A 99 -2.10 0.16 21.84
CA VAL A 99 -2.26 0.97 23.05
C VAL A 99 -3.61 0.75 23.73
N HIS A 100 -4.68 0.67 22.94
CA HIS A 100 -6.04 0.59 23.47
C HIS A 100 -6.53 -0.86 23.54
N ASP A 101 -6.39 -1.61 22.45
CA ASP A 101 -6.96 -2.96 22.37
C ASP A 101 -5.97 -4.02 22.89
N LYS A 102 -4.66 -3.71 22.82
CA LYS A 102 -3.55 -4.64 23.08
C LYS A 102 -3.64 -5.95 22.28
N VAL A 103 -4.30 -5.91 21.12
CA VAL A 103 -4.48 -7.06 20.22
C VAL A 103 -3.42 -7.05 19.12
N ARG A 104 -2.91 -8.23 18.77
CA ARG A 104 -2.04 -8.47 17.61
C ARG A 104 -2.81 -9.23 16.53
N PRO A 105 -3.55 -8.55 15.65
CA PRO A 105 -4.55 -9.19 14.80
C PRO A 105 -3.96 -10.08 13.69
N PHE A 106 -2.68 -9.91 13.35
CA PHE A 106 -2.04 -10.69 12.28
C PHE A 106 -1.25 -11.84 12.87
N HIS A 107 -1.76 -13.05 12.72
CA HIS A 107 -1.18 -14.27 13.26
C HIS A 107 -0.33 -14.97 12.19
N CYS A 108 0.76 -15.60 12.60
CA CYS A 108 1.47 -16.56 11.77
C CYS A 108 0.66 -17.86 11.74
N GLY A 109 0.42 -18.40 10.55
CA GLY A 109 -0.27 -19.69 10.40
C GLY A 109 0.63 -20.91 10.65
N LEU A 110 1.94 -20.69 10.89
CA LEU A 110 2.95 -21.74 11.02
C LEU A 110 3.53 -21.83 12.44
N CYS A 111 3.24 -20.85 13.29
CA CYS A 111 3.68 -20.79 14.68
C CYS A 111 2.78 -19.84 15.48
N SER A 112 2.98 -19.77 16.79
CA SER A 112 2.18 -18.94 17.71
C SER A 112 2.47 -17.44 17.64
N ALA A 113 3.30 -16.97 16.69
CA ALA A 113 3.70 -15.56 16.62
C ALA A 113 2.57 -14.67 16.07
N SER A 114 2.34 -13.53 16.72
CA SER A 114 1.34 -12.53 16.31
C SER A 114 1.94 -11.13 16.20
N PHE A 115 1.36 -10.30 15.31
CA PHE A 115 1.90 -9.01 14.90
C PHE A 115 0.80 -7.94 14.80
N TYR A 116 1.20 -6.67 15.01
CA TYR A 116 0.32 -5.50 14.81
C TYR A 116 0.17 -5.10 13.34
N ARG A 117 1.09 -5.57 12.49
CA ARG A 117 1.18 -5.23 11.06
C ARG A 117 1.28 -6.49 10.21
N LYS A 118 0.54 -6.51 9.10
CA LYS A 118 0.50 -7.65 8.19
C LYS A 118 1.84 -7.89 7.49
N ASP A 119 2.53 -6.82 7.09
CA ASP A 119 3.84 -6.89 6.44
C ASP A 119 4.94 -7.40 7.37
N ASN A 120 4.85 -7.12 8.68
CA ASN A 120 5.74 -7.72 9.67
C ASN A 120 5.53 -9.23 9.75
N MET A 121 4.27 -9.69 9.78
CA MET A 121 3.95 -11.13 9.76
C MET A 121 4.47 -11.83 8.49
N TYR A 122 4.29 -11.23 7.31
CA TYR A 122 4.86 -11.80 6.08
C TYR A 122 6.39 -11.81 6.08
N SER A 123 7.03 -10.74 6.59
CA SER A 123 8.48 -10.69 6.72
C SER A 123 9.01 -11.76 7.68
N HIS A 124 8.33 -11.95 8.82
CA HIS A 124 8.59 -13.05 9.74
C HIS A 124 8.49 -14.40 9.03
N ARG A 125 7.44 -14.66 8.25
CA ARG A 125 7.29 -15.91 7.50
C ARG A 125 8.41 -16.13 6.49
N ARG A 126 8.85 -15.09 5.78
CA ARG A 126 9.97 -15.18 4.83
C ARG A 126 11.30 -15.48 5.53
N VAL A 127 11.56 -14.86 6.67
CA VAL A 127 12.86 -14.99 7.37
C VAL A 127 12.92 -16.24 8.25
N VAL A 128 11.90 -16.45 9.08
CA VAL A 128 11.89 -17.52 10.10
C VAL A 128 11.44 -18.85 9.51
N HIS A 129 10.40 -18.84 8.67
CA HIS A 129 9.85 -20.06 8.07
C HIS A 129 10.30 -20.29 6.63
N LYS A 130 11.25 -19.47 6.12
CA LYS A 130 11.74 -19.52 4.74
C LYS A 130 10.60 -19.58 3.70
N TRP A 131 9.45 -18.97 4.03
CA TRP A 131 8.24 -19.08 3.23
C TRP A 131 8.42 -18.33 1.91
N ARG A 132 8.37 -19.07 0.80
CA ARG A 132 8.41 -18.50 -0.56
C ARG A 132 6.98 -18.41 -1.08
N THR A 133 6.67 -17.27 -1.69
CA THR A 133 5.42 -17.03 -2.43
C THR A 133 5.39 -17.81 -3.73
#